data_AF-A0A7C8AJU8-F1
#
_entry.id   AF-A0A7C8AJU8-F1
#
_cell.length_a   1.000
_cell.length_b   1.000
_cell.length_c   1.000
_cell.angle_alpha   90.00
_cell.angle_beta   90.00
_cell.angle_gamma   90.00
#
_symmetry.space_group_name_H-M   'P 1'
#
loop_
_entity.id
_entity.type
_entity.pdbx_description
1 polymer ?
#
loop_
_entity_poly.entity_id
_entity_poly.type
_entity_poly.pdbx_seq_one_letter_code
_entity_poly.pdbx_strand_id
1 'polypeptide(L)'
;VWLKKKNVLALIRDGNVAARLLKLAEECDPKRAVERLYDLKAKGEVSIEINQPSDRSKPIVLTVTYLPRSSSPHTREVFLVDQATKLVMAVKLYELKDGEYVYKGVQEYYDYNQPIEAKMFTLDEVPADALQLDQVTQEIGLVQGQLSDKEIAVKVVQRFFEALIAKDYAEAGRIYQGISAEKMEEFYGKGVRFVRIVSIGEPTPESKYDGKLRVPCTVEFEKDGQISQWPIYKKGLLVGPVNNQPGQWAIFGGI
;
A
#
# COMPACT_ATOMS: atom_id res chain seq x y z
N VAL A 1 1.04 -8.81 -9.04
CA VAL A 1 0.46 -7.44 -9.03
C VAL A 1 1.23 -6.58 -10.02
N TRP A 2 0.56 -6.07 -11.05
CA TRP A 2 1.16 -5.13 -12.00
C TRP A 2 0.84 -3.68 -11.61
N LEU A 3 1.88 -2.88 -11.36
CA LEU A 3 1.76 -1.46 -11.02
C LEU A 3 2.05 -0.62 -12.27
N LYS A 4 1.06 -0.53 -13.18
CA LYS A 4 1.20 0.11 -14.51
C LYS A 4 1.89 1.48 -14.48
N LYS A 5 1.48 2.37 -13.57
CA LYS A 5 2.07 3.72 -13.45
C LYS A 5 3.57 3.72 -13.11
N LYS A 6 4.07 2.65 -12.51
CA LYS A 6 5.47 2.50 -12.10
C LYS A 6 6.26 1.57 -13.02
N ASN A 7 5.62 0.93 -13.99
CA ASN A 7 6.21 -0.13 -14.82
C ASN A 7 6.85 -1.27 -13.99
N VAL A 8 6.21 -1.68 -12.89
CA VAL A 8 6.72 -2.71 -11.95
C VAL A 8 5.77 -3.91 -11.86
N LEU A 9 6.32 -5.11 -12.05
CA LEU A 9 5.64 -6.37 -11.79
C LEU A 9 6.16 -6.99 -10.50
N ALA A 10 5.28 -7.18 -9.52
CA ALA A 10 5.59 -7.84 -8.26
C ALA A 10 4.83 -9.16 -8.14
N LEU A 11 5.54 -10.26 -7.92
CA LEU A 11 4.96 -11.55 -7.55
C LEU A 11 5.07 -11.74 -6.04
N ILE A 12 3.93 -11.82 -5.37
CA ILE A 12 3.83 -11.97 -3.91
C ILE A 12 2.91 -13.14 -3.64
N ARG A 13 3.40 -14.21 -3.02
CA ARG A 13 2.58 -15.30 -2.49
C ARG A 13 2.45 -15.07 -1.00
N ASP A 14 1.33 -14.56 -0.48
CA ASP A 14 1.16 -14.25 0.93
C ASP A 14 -0.25 -14.60 1.40
N GLY A 15 -0.35 -15.43 2.44
CA GLY A 15 -1.64 -15.89 2.98
C GLY A 15 -2.49 -14.75 3.57
N ASN A 16 -1.85 -13.75 4.17
CA ASN A 16 -2.54 -12.58 4.71
C ASN A 16 -3.01 -11.64 3.59
N VAL A 17 -2.21 -11.48 2.52
CA VAL A 17 -2.65 -10.73 1.32
C VAL A 17 -3.81 -11.44 0.64
N ALA A 18 -3.75 -12.77 0.50
CA ALA A 18 -4.84 -13.55 -0.07
C ALA A 18 -6.13 -13.41 0.77
N ALA A 19 -6.02 -13.53 2.10
CA ALA A 19 -7.17 -13.32 3.00
C ALA A 19 -7.71 -11.88 2.93
N ARG A 20 -6.85 -10.87 2.84
CA ARG A 20 -7.25 -9.46 2.65
C ARG A 20 -7.93 -9.24 1.31
N LEU A 21 -7.44 -9.86 0.24
CA LEU A 21 -8.05 -9.79 -1.10
C LEU A 21 -9.40 -10.51 -1.13
N LEU A 22 -9.53 -11.66 -0.47
CA LEU A 22 -10.80 -12.35 -0.32
C LEU A 22 -11.80 -11.49 0.45
N LYS A 23 -11.38 -10.92 1.59
CA LYS A 23 -12.20 -10.00 2.37
C LYS A 23 -12.62 -8.78 1.54
N LEU A 24 -11.71 -8.22 0.76
CA LEU A 24 -12.01 -7.11 -0.14
C LEU A 24 -13.01 -7.53 -1.23
N ALA A 25 -12.84 -8.71 -1.83
CA ALA A 25 -13.77 -9.24 -2.83
C ALA A 25 -15.17 -9.45 -2.23
N GLU A 26 -15.23 -9.96 -1.00
CA GLU A 26 -16.47 -10.04 -0.24
C GLU A 26 -17.04 -8.64 -0.01
N GLU A 27 -16.28 -7.69 0.57
CA GLU A 27 -16.61 -6.26 0.78
C GLU A 27 -17.16 -5.58 -0.48
N CYS A 28 -16.64 -5.94 -1.65
CA CYS A 28 -17.10 -5.47 -2.95
C CYS A 28 -18.23 -6.30 -3.58
N ASP A 29 -18.79 -7.31 -2.91
CA ASP A 29 -19.96 -8.02 -3.44
C ASP A 29 -21.21 -7.13 -3.36
N PRO A 30 -21.75 -6.68 -4.51
CA PRO A 30 -22.90 -5.79 -4.57
C PRO A 30 -24.18 -6.42 -4.02
N LYS A 31 -24.33 -7.76 -4.10
CA LYS A 31 -25.53 -8.48 -3.67
C LYS A 31 -25.63 -8.45 -2.15
N ARG A 32 -24.48 -8.46 -1.48
CA ARG A 32 -24.36 -8.46 -0.03
C ARG A 32 -24.08 -7.08 0.56
N ALA A 33 -23.81 -6.07 -0.26
CA ALA A 33 -23.44 -4.74 0.20
C ALA A 33 -24.50 -4.15 1.15
N VAL A 34 -25.76 -4.18 0.75
CA VAL A 34 -26.86 -3.64 1.57
C VAL A 34 -27.15 -4.50 2.80
N GLU A 35 -27.13 -5.82 2.68
CA GLU A 35 -27.35 -6.75 3.80
C GLU A 35 -26.35 -6.50 4.94
N ARG A 36 -25.08 -6.33 4.61
CA ARG A 36 -24.02 -6.03 5.59
C ARG A 36 -24.21 -4.71 6.29
N LEU A 37 -24.73 -3.70 5.61
CA LEU A 37 -25.06 -2.42 6.25
C LEU A 37 -26.16 -2.62 7.30
N TYR A 38 -27.15 -3.48 7.04
CA TYR A 38 -28.17 -3.81 8.04
C TYR A 38 -27.59 -4.58 9.22
N ASP A 39 -26.63 -5.49 9.01
CA ASP A 39 -25.92 -6.15 10.11
C ASP A 39 -25.15 -5.15 10.97
N LEU A 40 -24.44 -4.21 10.35
CA LEU A 40 -23.75 -3.13 11.05
C LEU A 40 -24.72 -2.19 11.76
N LYS A 41 -25.89 -1.92 11.18
CA LYS A 41 -26.95 -1.13 11.82
C LYS A 41 -27.56 -1.85 13.03
N ALA A 42 -27.69 -3.18 12.98
CA ALA A 42 -28.14 -3.97 14.13
C ALA A 42 -27.13 -3.96 15.28
N LYS A 43 -25.83 -3.98 14.96
CA LYS A 43 -24.73 -3.70 15.92
C LYS A 43 -24.64 -2.21 16.29
N GLY A 44 -25.40 -1.39 15.57
CA GLY A 44 -25.46 0.07 15.54
C GLY A 44 -24.12 0.76 15.31
N GLU A 45 -23.24 0.12 14.58
CA GLU A 45 -22.00 0.69 14.07
C GLU A 45 -22.25 1.72 12.96
N VAL A 46 -23.43 1.69 12.32
CA VAL A 46 -23.82 2.65 11.28
C VAL A 46 -25.24 3.17 11.49
N SER A 47 -25.50 4.38 10.99
CA SER A 47 -26.85 4.85 10.68
C SER A 47 -27.08 4.80 9.17
N ILE A 48 -28.32 4.50 8.75
CA ILE A 48 -28.70 4.38 7.34
C ILE A 48 -29.93 5.23 7.09
N GLU A 49 -29.81 6.15 6.14
CA GLU A 49 -30.90 6.94 5.57
C GLU A 49 -31.15 6.46 4.14
N ILE A 50 -32.42 6.28 3.77
CA ILE A 50 -32.80 5.77 2.44
C ILE A 50 -33.68 6.81 1.77
N ASN A 51 -33.24 7.30 0.62
CA ASN A 51 -34.04 8.12 -0.28
C ASN A 51 -34.35 7.30 -1.53
N GLN A 52 -35.62 6.99 -1.72
CA GLN A 52 -36.12 6.30 -2.91
C GLN A 52 -36.94 7.29 -3.76
N PRO A 53 -36.38 7.82 -4.85
CA PRO A 53 -37.12 8.70 -5.75
C PRO A 53 -38.32 8.01 -6.38
N SER A 54 -39.40 8.76 -6.60
CA SER A 54 -40.57 8.29 -7.37
C SER A 54 -40.25 8.09 -8.86
N ASP A 55 -39.34 8.88 -9.39
CA ASP A 55 -38.80 8.76 -10.75
C ASP A 55 -37.90 7.53 -10.85
N ARG A 56 -38.36 6.53 -11.61
CA ARG A 56 -37.66 5.25 -11.80
C ARG A 56 -36.33 5.36 -12.55
N SER A 57 -36.08 6.48 -13.23
CA SER A 57 -34.80 6.74 -13.90
C SER A 57 -33.70 7.18 -12.92
N LYS A 58 -34.05 7.57 -11.70
CA LYS A 58 -33.10 7.99 -10.66
C LYS A 58 -32.81 6.84 -9.70
N PRO A 59 -31.55 6.66 -9.26
CA PRO A 59 -31.20 5.57 -8.35
C PRO A 59 -31.82 5.76 -6.97
N ILE A 60 -32.00 4.66 -6.24
CA ILE A 60 -32.18 4.71 -4.78
C ILE A 60 -30.86 5.18 -4.17
N VAL A 61 -30.92 6.13 -3.24
CA VAL A 61 -29.74 6.66 -2.56
C VAL A 61 -29.77 6.19 -1.11
N LEU A 62 -28.76 5.43 -0.69
CA LEU A 62 -28.57 5.08 0.71
C LEU A 62 -27.37 5.87 1.25
N THR A 63 -27.62 6.71 2.25
CA THR A 63 -26.58 7.43 2.97
C THR A 63 -26.28 6.67 4.26
N VAL A 64 -25.06 6.15 4.35
CA VAL A 64 -24.55 5.41 5.50
C VAL A 64 -23.55 6.28 6.22
N THR A 65 -23.78 6.52 7.52
CA THR A 65 -22.81 7.22 8.37
C THR A 65 -22.26 6.26 9.41
N TYR A 66 -20.93 6.11 9.43
CA TYR A 66 -20.24 5.22 10.37
C TYR A 66 -20.07 5.91 11.72
N LEU A 67 -20.60 5.27 12.76
CA LEU A 67 -20.67 5.80 14.11
C LEU A 67 -19.34 5.55 14.86
N PRO A 68 -19.07 6.27 15.97
CA PRO A 68 -17.78 6.22 16.68
C PRO A 68 -17.31 4.81 17.10
N ARG A 69 -18.24 3.87 17.29
CA ARG A 69 -17.94 2.48 17.66
C ARG A 69 -17.61 1.55 16.48
N SER A 70 -17.75 2.02 15.25
CA SER A 70 -17.41 1.23 14.06
C SER A 70 -15.89 1.11 13.90
N SER A 71 -15.45 0.20 13.05
CA SER A 71 -14.04 0.10 12.64
C SER A 71 -13.55 1.30 11.81
N SER A 72 -14.48 2.08 11.27
CA SER A 72 -14.21 3.19 10.33
C SER A 72 -14.98 4.44 10.76
N PRO A 73 -14.78 4.96 11.98
CA PRO A 73 -15.52 6.12 12.45
C PRO A 73 -15.22 7.34 11.57
N HIS A 74 -16.16 8.29 11.53
CA HIS A 74 -16.03 9.54 10.76
C HIS A 74 -16.08 9.36 9.23
N THR A 75 -16.43 8.19 8.72
CA THR A 75 -16.67 8.00 7.30
C THR A 75 -18.17 8.06 6.98
N ARG A 76 -18.47 8.48 5.76
CA ARG A 76 -19.81 8.39 5.18
C ARG A 76 -19.71 7.77 3.80
N GLU A 77 -20.62 6.85 3.54
CA GLU A 77 -20.77 6.20 2.25
C GLU A 77 -22.13 6.54 1.67
N VAL A 78 -22.16 6.86 0.38
CA VAL A 78 -23.40 7.10 -0.36
C VAL A 78 -23.50 6.05 -1.46
N PHE A 79 -24.37 5.08 -1.25
CA PHE A 79 -24.65 4.02 -2.22
C PHE A 79 -25.71 4.51 -3.20
N LEU A 80 -25.42 4.42 -4.48
CA LEU A 80 -26.37 4.60 -5.56
C LEU A 80 -26.82 3.21 -6.00
N VAL A 81 -28.11 2.90 -5.91
CA VAL A 81 -28.65 1.57 -6.20
C VAL A 81 -29.65 1.68 -7.35
N ASP A 82 -29.48 0.81 -8.34
CA ASP A 82 -30.39 0.74 -9.47
C ASP A 82 -31.79 0.30 -9.02
N GLN A 83 -32.82 1.03 -9.45
CA GLN A 83 -34.19 0.78 -8.97
C GLN A 83 -34.75 -0.55 -9.46
N ALA A 84 -34.36 -1.00 -10.66
CA ALA A 84 -34.94 -2.16 -11.32
C ALA A 84 -34.30 -3.46 -10.82
N THR A 85 -32.97 -3.49 -10.80
CA THR A 85 -32.15 -4.66 -10.46
C THR A 85 -31.84 -4.75 -8.96
N LYS A 86 -31.98 -3.64 -8.21
CA LYS A 86 -31.59 -3.51 -6.80
C LYS A 86 -30.10 -3.71 -6.55
N LEU A 87 -29.26 -3.68 -7.59
CA LEU A 87 -27.82 -3.75 -7.48
C LEU A 87 -27.24 -2.36 -7.21
N VAL A 88 -26.22 -2.29 -6.36
CA VAL A 88 -25.42 -1.07 -6.18
C VAL A 88 -24.80 -0.70 -7.53
N MET A 89 -24.74 0.56 -7.92
CA MET A 89 -24.07 1.02 -9.14
C MET A 89 -22.74 1.69 -8.79
N ALA A 90 -22.75 2.46 -7.71
CA ALA A 90 -21.58 3.15 -7.21
C ALA A 90 -21.68 3.40 -5.71
N VAL A 91 -20.52 3.53 -5.06
CA VAL A 91 -20.38 3.97 -3.67
C VAL A 91 -19.48 5.19 -3.67
N LYS A 92 -20.02 6.33 -3.24
CA LYS A 92 -19.23 7.55 -3.01
C LYS A 92 -18.73 7.56 -1.58
N LEU A 93 -17.44 7.77 -1.41
CA LEU A 93 -16.73 7.75 -0.14
C LEU A 93 -16.48 9.17 0.34
N TYR A 94 -16.80 9.43 1.60
CA TYR A 94 -16.58 10.72 2.25
C TYR A 94 -15.93 10.52 3.63
N GLU A 95 -15.12 11.48 4.05
CA GLU A 95 -14.50 11.53 5.38
C GLU A 95 -14.84 12.85 6.05
N LEU A 96 -15.19 12.80 7.34
CA LEU A 96 -15.44 13.99 8.15
C LEU A 96 -14.11 14.71 8.44
N LYS A 97 -14.01 15.96 8.02
CA LYS A 97 -12.91 16.87 8.32
C LYS A 97 -13.47 18.19 8.76
N ASP A 98 -13.01 18.70 9.90
CA ASP A 98 -13.41 20.00 10.43
C ASP A 98 -14.94 20.20 10.52
N GLY A 99 -15.67 19.12 10.80
CA GLY A 99 -17.13 19.11 10.90
C GLY A 99 -17.89 18.88 9.59
N GLU A 100 -17.21 18.80 8.44
CA GLU A 100 -17.82 18.61 7.12
C GLU A 100 -17.38 17.30 6.46
N TYR A 101 -18.29 16.65 5.72
CA TYR A 101 -17.97 15.43 4.97
C TYR A 101 -17.36 15.78 3.61
N VAL A 102 -16.06 15.50 3.48
CA VAL A 102 -15.27 15.78 2.28
C VAL A 102 -15.19 14.54 1.40
N TYR A 103 -15.48 14.70 0.10
CA TYR A 103 -15.40 13.62 -0.89
C TYR A 103 -13.97 13.07 -1.02
N LYS A 104 -13.86 11.74 -1.02
CA LYS A 104 -12.59 11.00 -1.11
C LYS A 104 -12.44 10.23 -2.41
N GLY A 105 -13.53 9.75 -2.96
CA GLY A 105 -13.51 8.93 -4.15
C GLY A 105 -14.83 8.25 -4.41
N VAL A 106 -14.87 7.53 -5.52
CA VAL A 106 -16.01 6.72 -5.93
C VAL A 106 -15.50 5.34 -6.30
N GLN A 107 -16.21 4.33 -5.83
CA GLN A 107 -16.13 2.98 -6.35
C GLN A 107 -17.31 2.77 -7.26
N GLU A 108 -17.05 2.55 -8.55
CA GLU A 108 -18.07 2.24 -9.54
C GLU A 108 -18.04 0.76 -9.82
N TYR A 109 -19.20 0.19 -10.05
CA TYR A 109 -19.34 -1.21 -10.36
C TYR A 109 -19.84 -1.35 -11.79
N TYR A 110 -19.03 -2.03 -12.59
CA TYR A 110 -19.29 -2.31 -14.00
C TYR A 110 -19.56 -3.81 -14.18
N ASP A 111 -20.42 -4.13 -15.15
CA ASP A 111 -20.59 -5.48 -15.70
C ASP A 111 -20.87 -6.59 -14.67
N TYR A 112 -21.82 -6.35 -13.77
CA TYR A 112 -22.24 -7.36 -12.79
C TYR A 112 -22.61 -8.70 -13.40
N ASN A 113 -22.04 -9.76 -12.84
CA ASN A 113 -22.28 -11.15 -13.25
C ASN A 113 -21.90 -11.48 -14.71
N GLN A 114 -21.15 -10.62 -15.39
CA GLN A 114 -20.50 -11.04 -16.62
C GLN A 114 -19.25 -11.84 -16.26
N PRO A 115 -19.00 -12.99 -16.92
CA PRO A 115 -17.72 -13.66 -16.79
C PRO A 115 -16.61 -12.67 -17.16
N ILE A 116 -15.74 -12.36 -16.20
CA ILE A 116 -14.53 -11.62 -16.52
C ILE A 116 -13.67 -12.58 -17.34
N GLU A 117 -13.33 -12.17 -18.56
CA GLU A 117 -12.49 -13.01 -19.42
C GLU A 117 -11.19 -13.37 -18.70
N ALA A 118 -10.82 -14.65 -18.67
CA ALA A 118 -9.65 -15.12 -17.94
C ALA A 118 -8.37 -14.35 -18.31
N LYS A 119 -8.28 -13.91 -19.58
CA LYS A 119 -7.18 -13.09 -20.11
C LYS A 119 -6.99 -11.74 -19.40
N MET A 120 -8.00 -11.23 -18.70
CA MET A 120 -7.90 -10.01 -17.89
C MET A 120 -7.05 -10.20 -16.63
N PHE A 121 -6.87 -11.46 -16.21
CA PHE A 121 -6.04 -11.84 -15.06
C PHE A 121 -4.71 -12.48 -15.49
N THR A 122 -4.48 -12.67 -16.78
CA THR A 122 -3.17 -13.02 -17.31
C THR A 122 -2.39 -11.73 -17.58
N LEU A 123 -1.09 -11.79 -17.32
CA LEU A 123 -0.17 -10.68 -17.53
C LEU A 123 0.69 -11.01 -18.75
N ASP A 124 0.03 -11.25 -19.88
CA ASP A 124 0.71 -11.65 -21.13
C ASP A 124 1.41 -10.46 -21.81
N GLU A 125 0.99 -9.24 -21.49
CA GLU A 125 1.51 -7.98 -22.04
C GLU A 125 2.36 -7.19 -21.02
N VAL A 126 3.22 -7.87 -20.27
CA VAL A 126 4.20 -7.18 -19.44
C VAL A 126 5.28 -6.60 -20.37
N PRO A 127 5.51 -5.27 -20.36
CA PRO A 127 6.56 -4.68 -21.19
C PRO A 127 7.92 -5.34 -20.93
N ALA A 128 8.71 -5.56 -21.99
CA ALA A 128 10.02 -6.18 -21.85
C ALA A 128 11.01 -5.34 -21.00
N ASP A 129 10.76 -4.04 -20.88
CA ASP A 129 11.51 -3.09 -20.07
C ASP A 129 10.95 -2.94 -18.64
N ALA A 130 9.90 -3.69 -18.28
CA ALA A 130 9.34 -3.67 -16.95
C ALA A 130 10.36 -4.18 -15.92
N LEU A 131 10.45 -3.48 -14.79
CA LEU A 131 11.23 -3.99 -13.66
C LEU A 131 10.49 -5.16 -13.04
N GLN A 132 11.10 -6.34 -13.12
CA GLN A 132 10.60 -7.57 -12.51
C GLN A 132 11.29 -7.81 -11.17
N LEU A 133 10.50 -7.98 -10.11
CA LEU A 133 10.99 -8.29 -8.77
C LEU A 133 10.39 -9.62 -8.30
N ASP A 134 11.24 -10.64 -8.15
CA ASP A 134 10.85 -11.95 -7.62
C ASP A 134 11.09 -11.99 -6.10
N GLN A 135 10.07 -11.68 -5.30
CA GLN A 135 10.21 -11.71 -3.83
C GLN A 135 9.95 -13.10 -3.22
N VAL A 136 9.82 -14.14 -4.05
CA VAL A 136 9.50 -15.50 -3.62
C VAL A 136 10.74 -16.38 -3.61
N THR A 137 11.57 -16.29 -4.64
CA THR A 137 12.74 -17.19 -4.78
C THR A 137 14.03 -16.61 -4.19
N GLN A 138 14.11 -15.29 -4.05
CA GLN A 138 15.30 -14.61 -3.55
C GLN A 138 15.18 -14.30 -2.04
N GLU A 139 16.30 -14.36 -1.32
CA GLU A 139 16.38 -13.87 0.05
C GLU A 139 16.44 -12.34 0.05
N ILE A 140 15.47 -11.70 0.71
CA ILE A 140 15.34 -10.23 0.76
C ILE A 140 15.54 -9.74 2.18
N GLY A 141 16.22 -8.61 2.32
CA GLY A 141 16.29 -7.91 3.60
C GLY A 141 17.39 -8.44 4.53
N LEU A 142 17.26 -8.17 5.82
CA LEU A 142 18.16 -8.62 6.87
C LEU A 142 17.42 -9.47 7.90
N VAL A 143 18.08 -10.53 8.35
CA VAL A 143 17.59 -11.36 9.44
C VAL A 143 17.57 -10.54 10.73
N GLN A 144 16.40 -10.50 11.38
CA GLN A 144 16.15 -9.84 12.66
C GLN A 144 16.96 -10.47 13.80
N GLY A 145 16.96 -11.80 13.89
CA GLY A 145 17.60 -12.52 14.99
C GLY A 145 16.95 -12.16 16.34
N GLN A 146 17.78 -11.72 17.30
CA GLN A 146 17.34 -11.33 18.64
C GLN A 146 17.06 -9.82 18.78
N LEU A 147 17.15 -9.06 17.68
CA LEU A 147 16.90 -7.62 17.71
C LEU A 147 15.41 -7.32 17.80
N SER A 148 15.04 -6.29 18.55
CA SER A 148 13.71 -5.71 18.49
C SER A 148 13.42 -5.10 17.12
N ASP A 149 12.14 -4.91 16.79
CA ASP A 149 11.70 -4.30 15.54
C ASP A 149 12.35 -2.94 15.26
N LYS A 150 12.53 -2.11 16.31
CA LYS A 150 13.21 -0.82 16.18
C LYS A 150 14.70 -1.01 15.86
N GLU A 151 15.38 -1.92 16.54
CA GLU A 151 16.81 -2.17 16.34
C GLU A 151 17.10 -2.74 14.95
N ILE A 152 16.31 -3.72 14.48
CA ILE A 152 16.47 -4.25 13.13
C ILE A 152 16.15 -3.19 12.07
N ALA A 153 15.16 -2.32 12.30
CA ALA A 153 14.83 -1.26 11.35
C ALA A 153 15.98 -0.25 11.18
N VAL A 154 16.62 0.16 12.28
CA VAL A 154 17.83 1.01 12.24
C VAL A 154 18.97 0.28 11.49
N LYS A 155 19.20 -1.00 11.82
CA LYS A 155 20.26 -1.81 11.21
C LYS A 155 20.07 -1.99 9.70
N VAL A 156 18.83 -2.15 9.24
CA VAL A 156 18.49 -2.22 7.81
C VAL A 156 18.87 -0.93 7.09
N VAL A 157 18.50 0.24 7.63
CA VAL A 157 18.87 1.54 7.03
C VAL A 157 20.38 1.73 7.02
N GLN A 158 21.03 1.41 8.13
CA GLN A 158 22.48 1.52 8.26
C GLN A 158 23.19 0.67 7.19
N ARG A 159 22.87 -0.62 7.12
CA ARG A 159 23.50 -1.57 6.18
C ARG A 159 23.24 -1.20 4.73
N PHE A 160 22.05 -0.69 4.41
CA PHE A 160 21.73 -0.20 3.07
C PHE A 160 22.65 0.94 2.63
N PHE A 161 22.81 1.97 3.46
CA PHE A 161 23.68 3.10 3.11
C PHE A 161 25.16 2.74 3.17
N GLU A 162 25.59 1.89 4.11
CA GLU A 162 26.96 1.35 4.12
C GLU A 162 27.27 0.62 2.81
N ALA A 163 26.33 -0.20 2.30
CA ALA A 163 26.46 -0.85 1.00
C ALA A 163 26.55 0.16 -0.15
N LEU A 164 25.71 1.20 -0.17
CA LEU A 164 25.79 2.26 -1.19
C LEU A 164 27.13 3.04 -1.14
N ILE A 165 27.65 3.33 0.06
CA ILE A 165 28.96 3.99 0.25
C ILE A 165 30.09 3.08 -0.27
N ALA A 166 30.01 1.78 0.01
CA ALA A 166 30.95 0.78 -0.48
C ALA A 166 30.76 0.41 -1.97
N LYS A 167 29.71 0.94 -2.63
CA LYS A 167 29.26 0.55 -3.97
C LYS A 167 28.93 -0.95 -4.09
N ASP A 168 28.54 -1.58 -2.99
CA ASP A 168 27.99 -2.94 -2.96
C ASP A 168 26.51 -2.90 -3.34
N TYR A 169 26.26 -2.73 -4.64
CA TYR A 169 24.91 -2.62 -5.18
C TYR A 169 24.12 -3.93 -5.05
N ALA A 170 24.80 -5.07 -4.91
CA ALA A 170 24.16 -6.36 -4.66
C ALA A 170 23.55 -6.41 -3.25
N GLU A 171 24.31 -6.04 -2.21
CA GLU A 171 23.79 -5.97 -0.84
C GLU A 171 22.72 -4.89 -0.70
N ALA A 172 22.92 -3.70 -1.29
CA ALA A 172 21.91 -2.63 -1.28
C ALA A 172 20.61 -3.07 -1.97
N GLY A 173 20.72 -3.74 -3.13
CA GLY A 173 19.63 -4.36 -3.87
C GLY A 173 18.84 -5.38 -3.06
N ARG A 174 19.55 -6.30 -2.42
CA ARG A 174 18.99 -7.34 -1.55
C ARG A 174 18.21 -6.76 -0.38
N ILE A 175 18.73 -5.70 0.27
CA ILE A 175 18.06 -5.01 1.38
C ILE A 175 16.85 -4.19 0.90
N TYR A 176 16.92 -3.67 -0.31
CA TYR A 176 15.89 -2.83 -0.91
C TYR A 176 15.00 -3.64 -1.86
N GLN A 177 14.08 -4.42 -1.28
CA GLN A 177 13.05 -5.17 -2.02
C GLN A 177 13.55 -6.23 -3.02
N GLY A 178 14.85 -6.58 -2.98
CA GLY A 178 15.44 -7.55 -3.92
C GLY A 178 15.60 -6.97 -5.33
N ILE A 179 15.99 -5.70 -5.43
CA ILE A 179 16.36 -5.08 -6.71
C ILE A 179 17.72 -5.62 -7.15
N SER A 180 17.91 -5.85 -8.45
CA SER A 180 19.19 -6.33 -8.97
C SER A 180 20.30 -5.29 -8.77
N ALA A 181 21.56 -5.76 -8.66
CA ALA A 181 22.71 -4.87 -8.51
C ALA A 181 22.80 -3.83 -9.65
N GLU A 182 22.55 -4.26 -10.90
CA GLU A 182 22.54 -3.37 -12.06
C GLU A 182 21.51 -2.24 -11.92
N LYS A 183 20.28 -2.56 -11.48
CA LYS A 183 19.23 -1.55 -11.29
C LYS A 183 19.51 -0.66 -10.08
N MET A 184 20.13 -1.20 -9.04
CA MET A 184 20.55 -0.43 -7.87
C MET A 184 21.67 0.56 -8.24
N GLU A 185 22.62 0.14 -9.07
CA GLU A 185 23.65 1.02 -9.64
C GLU A 185 23.04 2.09 -10.57
N GLU A 186 22.04 1.72 -11.38
CA GLU A 186 21.32 2.68 -12.22
C GLU A 186 20.64 3.77 -11.37
N PHE A 187 20.00 3.38 -10.26
CA PHE A 187 19.28 4.31 -9.39
C PHE A 187 20.19 5.18 -8.53
N TYR A 188 21.30 4.62 -8.01
CA TYR A 188 22.10 5.25 -6.95
C TYR A 188 23.60 5.34 -7.23
N GLY A 189 24.10 4.73 -8.32
CA GLY A 189 25.51 4.76 -8.69
C GLY A 189 25.86 5.77 -9.77
N LYS A 190 24.90 6.18 -10.61
CA LYS A 190 25.13 7.14 -11.70
C LYS A 190 24.96 8.58 -11.22
N GLY A 191 26.05 9.35 -11.24
CA GLY A 191 26.03 10.79 -10.96
C GLY A 191 25.83 11.18 -9.48
N VAL A 192 25.82 10.20 -8.57
CA VAL A 192 25.76 10.40 -7.12
C VAL A 192 26.72 9.42 -6.45
N ARG A 193 27.52 9.89 -5.50
CA ARG A 193 28.38 9.07 -4.65
C ARG A 193 28.01 9.28 -3.18
N PHE A 194 27.52 8.24 -2.52
CA PHE A 194 27.28 8.31 -1.08
C PHE A 194 28.61 8.34 -0.34
N VAL A 195 28.79 9.30 0.56
CA VAL A 195 30.05 9.57 1.26
C VAL A 195 30.01 8.96 2.66
N ARG A 196 28.97 9.29 3.44
CA ARG A 196 28.80 8.79 4.80
C ARG A 196 27.36 8.94 5.29
N ILE A 197 27.04 8.19 6.33
CA ILE A 197 25.82 8.38 7.12
C ILE A 197 26.09 9.53 8.11
N VAL A 198 25.20 10.53 8.14
CA VAL A 198 25.28 11.65 9.09
C VAL A 198 24.50 11.32 10.35
N SER A 199 23.29 10.78 10.21
CA SER A 199 22.46 10.37 11.33
C SER A 199 21.43 9.32 10.92
N ILE A 200 21.06 8.48 11.89
CA ILE A 200 19.88 7.62 11.84
C ILE A 200 19.10 7.88 13.13
N GLY A 201 17.85 8.29 12.97
CA GLY A 201 16.96 8.66 14.06
C GLY A 201 16.15 7.49 14.61
N GLU A 202 15.35 7.77 15.62
CA GLU A 202 14.49 6.77 16.25
C GLU A 202 13.36 6.33 15.29
N PRO A 203 13.13 5.01 15.12
CA PRO A 203 12.02 4.51 14.32
C PRO A 203 10.65 4.84 14.92
N THR A 204 9.72 5.27 14.07
CA THR A 204 8.32 5.56 14.45
C THR A 204 7.35 4.69 13.63
N PRO A 205 6.22 4.22 14.19
CA PRO A 205 5.25 3.46 13.42
C PRO A 205 4.66 4.28 12.26
N GLU A 206 4.64 3.72 11.04
CA GLU A 206 3.94 4.35 9.90
C GLU A 206 2.43 4.21 10.04
N SER A 207 1.99 3.04 10.49
CA SER A 207 0.59 2.73 10.73
C SER A 207 0.44 1.75 11.89
N LYS A 208 -0.79 1.59 12.37
CA LYS A 208 -1.11 0.61 13.43
C LYS A 208 -1.20 -0.84 12.91
N TYR A 209 -1.13 -1.07 11.60
CA TYR A 209 -1.67 -2.30 10.99
C TYR A 209 -0.67 -3.11 10.15
N ASP A 210 0.48 -2.54 9.78
CA ASP A 210 1.41 -3.17 8.83
C ASP A 210 2.78 -3.51 9.43
N GLY A 211 3.03 -3.19 10.71
CA GLY A 211 4.29 -3.48 11.38
C GLY A 211 5.49 -2.72 10.81
N LYS A 212 5.25 -1.71 9.96
CA LYS A 212 6.30 -0.94 9.30
C LYS A 212 6.67 0.28 10.12
N LEU A 213 7.96 0.57 10.14
CA LEU A 213 8.57 1.67 10.85
C LEU A 213 9.17 2.67 9.86
N ARG A 214 8.96 3.94 10.15
CA ARG A 214 9.64 5.07 9.53
C ARG A 214 10.94 5.35 10.29
N VAL A 215 12.06 5.25 9.60
CA VAL A 215 13.39 5.48 10.16
C VAL A 215 13.95 6.76 9.54
N PRO A 216 13.97 7.89 10.29
CA PRO A 216 14.58 9.13 9.82
C PRO A 216 16.08 8.93 9.61
N CYS A 217 16.64 9.45 8.52
CA CYS A 217 18.09 9.42 8.33
C CYS A 217 18.57 10.58 7.46
N THR A 218 19.80 10.99 7.71
CA THR A 218 20.52 11.98 6.90
C THR A 218 21.81 11.35 6.39
N VAL A 219 22.09 11.53 5.11
CA VAL A 219 23.31 11.04 4.47
C VAL A 219 24.02 12.16 3.74
N GLU A 220 25.35 12.07 3.64
CA GLU A 220 26.13 12.92 2.74
C GLU A 220 26.33 12.21 1.43
N PHE A 221 26.12 12.95 0.34
CA PHE A 221 26.38 12.48 -1.00
C PHE A 221 27.14 13.56 -1.77
N GLU A 222 27.96 13.12 -2.72
CA GLU A 222 28.64 13.96 -3.68
C GLU A 222 27.96 13.83 -5.03
N LYS A 223 27.68 14.97 -5.66
CA LYS A 223 27.20 15.06 -7.03
C LYS A 223 27.91 16.23 -7.71
N ASP A 224 28.45 15.99 -8.91
CA ASP A 224 29.15 17.00 -9.69
C ASP A 224 30.29 17.70 -8.91
N GLY A 225 31.00 16.97 -8.05
CA GLY A 225 32.08 17.47 -7.20
C GLY A 225 31.64 18.22 -5.93
N GLN A 226 30.32 18.38 -5.70
CA GLN A 226 29.77 19.07 -4.54
C GLN A 226 29.21 18.06 -3.52
N ILE A 227 29.65 18.18 -2.27
CA ILE A 227 29.09 17.43 -1.14
C ILE A 227 27.84 18.15 -0.62
N SER A 228 26.73 17.42 -0.49
CA SER A 228 25.48 17.89 0.09
C SER A 228 24.95 16.89 1.11
N GLN A 229 24.21 17.40 2.09
CA GLN A 229 23.45 16.56 3.02
C GLN A 229 22.03 16.35 2.51
N TRP A 230 21.58 15.11 2.50
CA TRP A 230 20.22 14.74 2.15
C TRP A 230 19.50 14.19 3.38
N PRO A 231 18.54 14.94 3.96
CA PRO A 231 17.55 14.36 4.87
C PRO A 231 16.57 13.53 4.05
N ILE A 232 16.68 12.20 4.15
CA ILE A 232 15.89 11.25 3.35
C ILE A 232 14.45 11.28 3.85
N TYR A 233 13.57 11.93 3.10
CA TYR A 233 12.17 12.26 3.42
C TYR A 233 11.95 13.00 4.74
N LYS A 234 10.90 13.83 4.81
CA LYS A 234 10.45 14.43 6.09
C LYS A 234 10.10 13.38 7.16
N LYS A 235 9.80 12.15 6.75
CA LYS A 235 9.40 11.04 7.64
C LYS A 235 10.42 9.89 7.69
N GLY A 236 11.48 9.87 6.88
CA GLY A 236 12.40 8.74 6.82
C GLY A 236 12.00 7.59 5.90
N LEU A 237 12.90 6.61 5.79
CA LEU A 237 12.71 5.38 5.02
C LEU A 237 11.68 4.46 5.70
N LEU A 238 10.85 3.81 4.90
CA LEU A 238 9.90 2.83 5.41
C LEU A 238 10.59 1.46 5.47
N VAL A 239 10.64 0.86 6.65
CA VAL A 239 11.30 -0.42 6.91
C VAL A 239 10.31 -1.36 7.56
N GLY A 240 10.32 -2.63 7.19
CA GLY A 240 9.35 -3.58 7.73
C GLY A 240 9.70 -5.04 7.48
N PRO A 241 8.88 -5.97 8.01
CA PRO A 241 9.02 -7.38 7.72
C PRO A 241 8.73 -7.69 6.24
N VAL A 242 9.45 -8.66 5.69
CA VAL A 242 9.28 -9.15 4.32
C VAL A 242 8.18 -10.20 4.26
N ASN A 243 7.18 -9.95 3.42
CA ASN A 243 6.19 -10.95 3.03
C ASN A 243 6.90 -12.09 2.25
N ASN A 244 6.73 -13.37 2.47
CA ASN A 244 6.59 -14.10 3.70
C ASN A 244 7.91 -14.85 3.84
N GLN A 245 8.86 -14.10 4.38
CA GLN A 245 10.18 -14.56 4.78
C GLN A 245 10.30 -14.22 6.26
N PRO A 246 9.74 -15.05 7.17
CA PRO A 246 9.65 -14.71 8.58
C PRO A 246 11.00 -14.31 9.17
N GLY A 247 11.02 -13.20 9.89
CA GLY A 247 12.24 -12.64 10.50
C GLY A 247 13.14 -11.86 9.55
N GLN A 248 12.81 -11.74 8.26
CA GLN A 248 13.53 -10.86 7.33
C GLN A 248 12.93 -9.46 7.31
N TRP A 249 13.78 -8.44 7.25
CA TRP A 249 13.39 -7.02 7.25
C TRP A 249 14.03 -6.24 6.11
N ALA A 250 13.24 -5.44 5.39
CA ALA A 250 13.69 -4.72 4.20
C ALA A 250 13.18 -3.27 4.15
N ILE A 251 13.77 -2.47 3.26
CA ILE A 251 13.26 -1.14 2.93
C ILE A 251 12.12 -1.28 1.92
N PHE A 252 11.04 -0.53 2.11
CA PHE A 252 9.88 -0.48 1.23
C PHE A 252 9.63 0.93 0.69
N GLY A 253 9.04 1.03 -0.49
CA GLY A 253 8.66 2.30 -1.10
C GLY A 253 9.75 2.87 -2.01
N GLY A 254 9.81 4.19 -2.10
CA GLY A 254 10.89 4.93 -2.78
C GLY A 254 11.85 5.54 -1.76
N ILE A 255 13.07 5.91 -2.20
CA ILE A 255 14.06 6.76 -1.49
C ILE A 255 13.96 8.20 -1.99
#